data_AF-A0A1Z5K9H3-F1
#
_entry.id   AF-A0A1Z5K9H3-F1
#
_cell.length_a   1.000
_cell.length_b   1.000
_cell.length_c   1.000
_cell.angle_alpha   90.00
_cell.angle_beta   90.00
_cell.angle_gamma   90.00
#
_symmetry.space_group_name_H-M   'P 1'
#
loop_
_entity.id
_entity.type
_entity.pdbx_description
1 polymer ?
#
loop_
_entity_poly.entity_id
_entity_poly.type
_entity_poly.pdbx_seq_one_letter_code
_entity_poly.pdbx_strand_id
1 'polypeptide(L)'
;MANNTPDSFEPVLAPALDPELQKKFMALFEESYDIFFNEAEVERLDFDIAETFALPWIQHISEEVSAHPIFARTIAAYEKGDIRSLLDVVSEKFNYAGPNITKFLIEVNPHALLWERRGNSIGPKLIPILLIGKCAWGCELFPWMLERYPWVFEHKLCRTKKPHLNMMRFYAMKQISTETVRRFYELYPQGLRENDDEPHMGGYPLTISMSGAGVPDADTFIWMAQEYPDAVYHRNKRGYTMLHKVCSTLAARHLGNAVDAGFPTRCTPNVAKICRFLIAEHPSLIRQQVQGHGYLPVHMLANRCNRRLVQEIAVLLLRAYPDCVSIKAGKFCPELSSVPFIQQVHPLILDELAIDEEISTLFHIAEKMAKAGAFPTSRTTSTDAPGKSSKKASLFGSVSEVFHLWTNLRVSDVLSARRQTLNERIADTCILFEGEDRYEDNYDGFGGDEYLAFLSVTMFNGLRRYGYCYEERIGRDDDDASNFFINHHEER
;
A
#
# COMPACT_ATOMS: atom_id res chain seq x y z
N MET A 1 -4.44 -21.27 18.17
CA MET A 1 -4.95 -21.23 19.57
C MET A 1 -6.39 -21.77 19.55
N ALA A 2 -7.01 -22.05 20.69
CA ALA A 2 -8.41 -22.48 20.70
C ALA A 2 -9.34 -21.28 20.48
N ASN A 3 -10.39 -21.44 19.66
CA ASN A 3 -11.39 -20.40 19.42
C ASN A 3 -12.33 -20.26 20.62
N ASN A 4 -11.80 -19.83 21.77
CA ASN A 4 -12.58 -19.46 22.94
C ASN A 4 -13.19 -18.06 22.72
N THR A 5 -14.09 -17.94 21.74
CA THR A 5 -15.11 -16.88 21.79
C THR A 5 -15.83 -17.05 23.13
N PRO A 6 -15.89 -16.04 24.02
CA PRO A 6 -16.64 -16.17 25.26
C PRO A 6 -18.10 -16.46 24.96
N ASP A 7 -18.78 -17.18 25.87
CA ASP A 7 -20.21 -17.53 25.73
C ASP A 7 -21.00 -16.31 25.26
N SER A 8 -21.64 -16.41 24.09
CA SER A 8 -22.05 -15.24 23.34
C SER A 8 -23.12 -14.46 24.08
N PHE A 9 -22.75 -13.31 24.66
CA PHE A 9 -23.68 -12.40 25.31
C PHE A 9 -24.70 -11.91 24.29
N GLU A 10 -25.89 -12.50 24.31
CA GLU A 10 -26.97 -12.14 23.40
C GLU A 10 -27.51 -10.74 23.73
N PRO A 11 -27.90 -9.97 22.70
CA PRO A 11 -28.49 -8.66 22.89
C PRO A 11 -29.91 -8.74 23.44
N VAL A 12 -30.27 -7.80 24.31
CA VAL A 12 -31.60 -7.71 24.92
C VAL A 12 -32.45 -6.72 24.13
N LEU A 13 -33.59 -7.14 23.60
CA LEU A 13 -34.55 -6.23 22.98
C LEU A 13 -35.12 -5.28 24.04
N ALA A 14 -35.19 -3.96 23.78
CA ALA A 14 -35.69 -3.00 24.76
C ALA A 14 -37.10 -3.34 25.35
N PRO A 15 -38.07 -3.90 24.59
CA PRO A 15 -39.35 -4.39 25.13
C PRO A 15 -39.27 -5.62 26.06
N ALA A 16 -38.08 -6.18 26.30
CA ALA A 16 -37.83 -7.25 27.26
C ALA A 16 -37.16 -6.75 28.57
N LEU A 17 -36.95 -5.44 28.71
CA LEU A 17 -36.57 -4.81 29.98
C LEU A 17 -37.82 -4.60 30.88
N ASP A 18 -37.61 -4.46 32.18
CA ASP A 18 -38.65 -3.98 33.10
C ASP A 18 -39.15 -2.58 32.66
N PRO A 19 -40.45 -2.25 32.79
CA PRO A 19 -41.00 -1.02 32.20
C PRO A 19 -40.32 0.29 32.61
N GLU A 20 -39.75 0.38 33.82
CA GLU A 20 -38.96 1.55 34.25
C GLU A 20 -37.62 1.62 33.51
N LEU A 21 -36.92 0.49 33.40
CA LEU A 21 -35.64 0.37 32.68
C LEU A 21 -35.82 0.55 31.17
N GLN A 22 -36.91 0.03 30.60
CA GLN A 22 -37.29 0.29 29.21
C GLN A 22 -37.48 1.79 28.98
N LYS A 23 -38.21 2.49 29.86
CA LYS A 23 -38.45 3.93 29.72
C LYS A 23 -37.16 4.74 29.82
N LYS A 24 -36.28 4.43 30.78
CA LYS A 24 -34.97 5.07 30.92
C LYS A 24 -34.08 4.83 29.69
N PHE A 25 -33.98 3.57 29.24
CA PHE A 25 -33.19 3.21 28.08
C PHE A 25 -33.68 3.93 26.81
N MET A 26 -34.98 3.95 26.54
CA MET A 26 -35.53 4.61 25.36
C MET A 26 -35.26 6.12 25.40
N ALA A 27 -35.44 6.79 26.55
CA ALA A 27 -35.12 8.21 26.69
C ALA A 27 -33.63 8.50 26.40
N LEU A 28 -32.72 7.73 27.01
CA LEU A 28 -31.27 7.87 26.79
C LEU A 28 -30.87 7.59 25.33
N PHE A 29 -31.54 6.63 24.68
CA PHE A 29 -31.29 6.23 23.30
C PHE A 29 -31.84 7.25 22.28
N GLU A 30 -33.00 7.85 22.56
CA GLU A 30 -33.61 8.93 21.77
C GLU A 30 -32.80 10.23 21.91
N GLU A 31 -32.40 10.61 23.13
CA GLU A 31 -31.49 11.74 23.37
C GLU A 31 -30.15 11.58 22.62
N SER A 32 -29.57 10.38 22.66
CA SER A 32 -28.35 10.04 21.90
C SER A 32 -28.53 10.13 20.38
N TYR A 33 -29.76 10.20 19.87
CA TYR A 33 -30.07 10.32 18.45
C TYR A 33 -30.34 11.76 18.01
N ASP A 34 -31.00 12.51 18.89
CA ASP A 34 -31.45 13.89 18.70
C ASP A 34 -30.36 14.94 18.99
N ILE A 35 -29.22 14.54 19.57
CA ILE A 35 -28.02 15.38 19.64
C ILE A 35 -27.40 15.48 18.24
N PHE A 36 -27.83 16.51 17.51
CA PHE A 36 -27.27 16.89 16.21
C PHE A 36 -25.93 17.61 16.37
N PHE A 37 -24.85 16.84 16.22
CA PHE A 37 -23.74 17.34 15.41
C PHE A 37 -23.41 16.28 14.35
N ASN A 38 -23.69 16.59 13.08
CA ASN A 38 -23.02 15.91 11.98
C ASN A 38 -21.63 16.54 11.74
N GLU A 39 -20.76 15.87 10.99
CA GLU A 39 -19.38 16.30 10.73
C GLU A 39 -19.31 17.73 10.18
N ALA A 40 -20.25 18.13 9.31
CA ALA A 40 -20.32 19.49 8.75
C ALA A 40 -21.02 20.52 9.67
N GLU A 41 -21.53 20.11 10.82
CA GLU A 41 -21.93 20.99 11.93
C GLU A 41 -20.77 21.20 12.91
N VAL A 42 -19.93 20.20 13.14
CA VAL A 42 -18.67 20.34 13.90
C VAL A 42 -17.64 21.17 13.11
N GLU A 43 -17.57 21.05 11.78
CA GLU A 43 -16.76 21.96 10.94
C GLU A 43 -17.25 23.43 10.99
N ARG A 44 -18.44 23.71 11.55
CA ARG A 44 -18.99 25.07 11.75
C ARG A 44 -18.93 25.52 13.21
N LEU A 45 -19.08 24.58 14.14
CA LEU A 45 -19.01 24.76 15.59
C LEU A 45 -17.65 24.25 16.05
N ASP A 46 -16.67 25.16 16.04
CA ASP A 46 -15.25 24.97 16.36
C ASP A 46 -14.99 23.85 17.40
N PHE A 47 -13.99 23.00 17.16
CA PHE A 47 -13.92 21.65 17.75
C PHE A 47 -14.05 21.64 19.29
N ASP A 48 -13.38 22.58 19.96
CA ASP A 48 -13.42 22.79 21.42
C ASP A 48 -14.87 23.01 21.94
N ILE A 49 -15.72 23.68 21.14
CA ILE A 49 -17.13 23.94 21.44
C ILE A 49 -17.95 22.64 21.34
N ALA A 50 -17.74 21.84 20.30
CA ALA A 50 -18.42 20.56 20.11
C ALA A 50 -18.04 19.55 21.23
N GLU A 51 -16.77 19.48 21.61
CA GLU A 51 -16.34 18.67 22.78
C GLU A 51 -16.97 19.19 24.08
N THR A 52 -16.98 20.51 24.31
CA THR A 52 -17.61 21.12 25.49
C THR A 52 -19.08 20.76 25.64
N PHE A 53 -19.85 20.70 24.54
CA PHE A 53 -21.26 20.29 24.58
C PHE A 53 -21.47 18.77 24.72
N ALA A 54 -20.54 17.95 24.22
CA ALA A 54 -20.67 16.50 24.31
C ALA A 54 -20.27 15.91 25.67
N LEU A 55 -19.35 16.57 26.40
CA LEU A 55 -18.85 16.10 27.70
C LEU A 55 -19.95 15.80 28.75
N PRO A 56 -20.96 16.68 28.97
CA PRO A 56 -22.05 16.38 29.92
C PRO A 56 -22.90 15.17 29.53
N TRP A 57 -23.16 14.96 28.25
CA TRP A 57 -23.93 13.81 27.75
C TRP A 57 -23.10 12.51 27.80
N ILE A 58 -21.79 12.59 27.52
CA ILE A 58 -20.84 11.47 27.76
C ILE A 58 -20.87 11.05 29.23
N GLN A 59 -20.88 12.01 30.15
CA GLN A 59 -21.03 11.74 31.57
C GLN A 59 -22.40 11.11 31.87
N HIS A 60 -23.50 11.63 31.31
CA HIS A 60 -24.84 11.07 31.53
C HIS A 60 -24.96 9.60 31.10
N ILE A 61 -24.50 9.23 29.89
CA ILE A 61 -24.46 7.81 29.48
C ILE A 61 -23.55 7.00 30.40
N SER A 62 -22.38 7.52 30.78
CA SER A 62 -21.45 6.81 31.65
C SER A 62 -22.07 6.52 33.02
N GLU A 63 -22.85 7.45 33.57
CA GLU A 63 -23.59 7.29 34.83
C GLU A 63 -24.76 6.32 34.70
N GLU A 64 -25.65 6.48 33.72
CA GLU A 64 -26.81 5.59 33.51
C GLU A 64 -26.39 4.15 33.17
N VAL A 65 -25.37 3.95 32.34
CA VAL A 65 -24.86 2.61 32.01
C VAL A 65 -24.08 2.00 33.18
N SER A 66 -23.44 2.80 34.04
CA SER A 66 -22.83 2.29 35.29
C SER A 66 -23.88 1.88 36.32
N ALA A 67 -24.99 2.63 36.41
CA ALA A 67 -26.12 2.29 37.27
C ALA A 67 -26.92 1.08 36.74
N HIS A 68 -27.09 0.98 35.41
CA HIS A 68 -27.86 -0.04 34.73
C HIS A 68 -27.06 -0.70 33.58
N PRO A 69 -26.07 -1.58 33.86
CA PRO A 69 -25.21 -2.20 32.84
C PRO A 69 -25.94 -2.99 31.75
N ILE A 70 -27.22 -3.33 31.97
CA ILE A 70 -28.09 -3.92 30.95
C ILE A 70 -28.30 -2.99 29.74
N PHE A 71 -28.16 -1.67 29.89
CA PHE A 71 -28.28 -0.71 28.79
C PHE A 71 -27.18 -0.89 27.73
N ALA A 72 -25.94 -1.18 28.13
CA ALA A 72 -24.87 -1.55 27.19
C ALA A 72 -25.13 -2.88 26.46
N ARG A 73 -26.09 -3.69 26.94
CA ARG A 73 -26.58 -4.90 26.27
C ARG A 73 -27.89 -4.73 25.51
N THR A 74 -28.53 -3.57 25.61
CA THR A 74 -29.88 -3.38 25.08
C THR A 74 -29.84 -2.85 23.64
N ILE A 75 -30.76 -3.35 22.82
CA ILE A 75 -30.98 -2.91 21.44
C ILE A 75 -32.44 -2.45 21.26
N ALA A 76 -32.63 -1.31 20.61
CA ALA A 76 -33.93 -0.77 20.23
C ALA A 76 -34.10 -0.77 18.71
N ALA A 77 -35.35 -0.92 18.25
CA ALA A 77 -35.72 -0.63 16.88
C ALA A 77 -35.91 0.88 16.73
N TYR A 78 -35.11 1.51 15.87
CA TYR A 78 -35.29 2.90 15.46
C TYR A 78 -36.09 2.97 14.13
N GLU A 79 -36.12 4.14 13.49
CA GLU A 79 -36.83 4.40 12.24
C GLU A 79 -36.76 3.25 11.22
N LYS A 80 -37.91 2.95 10.60
CA LYS A 80 -38.06 1.92 9.55
C LYS A 80 -37.65 0.49 9.98
N GLY A 81 -37.47 0.27 11.29
CA GLY A 81 -37.14 -1.03 11.88
C GLY A 81 -35.65 -1.36 11.87
N ASP A 82 -34.75 -0.38 11.80
CA ASP A 82 -33.31 -0.58 11.96
C ASP A 82 -32.96 -0.75 13.46
N ILE A 83 -32.52 -1.95 13.84
CA ILE A 83 -32.26 -2.32 15.24
C ILE A 83 -30.79 -2.06 15.60
N ARG A 84 -30.56 -1.25 16.64
CA ARG A 84 -29.24 -0.72 17.05
C ARG A 84 -29.04 -0.75 18.57
N SER A 85 -27.76 -0.82 18.98
CA SER A 85 -27.30 -0.65 20.37
C SER A 85 -26.90 0.80 20.68
N LEU A 86 -26.64 1.15 21.95
CA LEU A 86 -25.99 2.43 22.27
C LEU A 86 -24.61 2.57 21.60
N LEU A 87 -23.83 1.48 21.49
CA LEU A 87 -22.53 1.49 20.82
C LEU A 87 -22.66 1.79 19.31
N ASP A 88 -23.73 1.33 18.66
CA ASP A 88 -24.05 1.69 17.26
C ASP A 88 -24.31 3.18 17.07
N VAL A 89 -24.99 3.81 18.02
CA VAL A 89 -25.32 5.25 17.97
C VAL A 89 -24.07 6.07 18.25
N VAL A 90 -23.32 5.76 19.31
CA VAL A 90 -22.03 6.40 19.63
C VAL A 90 -21.05 6.32 18.46
N SER A 91 -20.88 5.14 17.87
CA SER A 91 -19.95 4.91 16.75
C SER A 91 -20.38 5.55 15.41
N GLU A 92 -21.60 6.06 15.30
CA GLU A 92 -22.12 6.72 14.09
C GLU A 92 -22.24 8.23 14.25
N LYS A 93 -22.78 8.68 15.39
CA LYS A 93 -23.18 10.07 15.65
C LYS A 93 -22.10 10.90 16.34
N PHE A 94 -21.20 10.28 17.11
CA PHE A 94 -20.27 10.99 18.00
C PHE A 94 -18.81 10.85 17.55
N ASN A 95 -18.61 10.89 16.23
CA ASN A 95 -17.32 10.68 15.55
C ASN A 95 -16.28 11.80 15.71
N TYR A 96 -16.42 12.60 16.77
CA TYR A 96 -15.59 13.74 17.18
C TYR A 96 -15.50 13.84 18.71
N ALA A 97 -16.50 13.34 19.45
CA ALA A 97 -16.71 13.66 20.86
C ALA A 97 -16.04 12.72 21.87
N GLY A 98 -15.64 11.50 21.50
CA GLY A 98 -15.12 10.59 22.53
C GLY A 98 -14.63 9.21 22.09
N PRO A 99 -13.30 9.02 21.96
CA PRO A 99 -12.68 7.71 22.18
C PRO A 99 -13.05 7.16 23.56
N ASN A 100 -13.21 8.01 24.58
CA ASN A 100 -13.50 7.61 25.97
C ASN A 100 -14.87 6.92 26.11
N ILE A 101 -15.96 7.50 25.59
CA ILE A 101 -17.30 6.89 25.69
C ILE A 101 -17.41 5.60 24.86
N THR A 102 -16.81 5.60 23.67
CA THR A 102 -16.72 4.42 22.79
C THR A 102 -15.99 3.27 23.50
N LYS A 103 -14.84 3.57 24.11
CA LYS A 103 -14.03 2.63 24.90
C LYS A 103 -14.79 2.12 26.13
N PHE A 104 -15.44 3.00 26.90
CA PHE A 104 -16.24 2.62 28.07
C PHE A 104 -17.36 1.63 27.70
N LEU A 105 -18.14 1.90 26.66
CA LEU A 105 -19.20 0.97 26.21
C LEU A 105 -18.64 -0.39 25.76
N ILE A 106 -17.45 -0.43 25.17
CA ILE A 106 -16.73 -1.67 24.83
C ILE A 106 -16.21 -2.38 26.09
N GLU A 107 -15.75 -1.65 27.11
CA GLU A 107 -15.32 -2.23 28.40
C GLU A 107 -16.49 -2.87 29.16
N VAL A 108 -17.70 -2.29 29.06
CA VAL A 108 -18.93 -2.85 29.67
C VAL A 108 -19.52 -4.02 28.85
N ASN A 109 -19.52 -3.93 27.51
CA ASN A 109 -20.01 -5.01 26.63
C ASN A 109 -19.23 -5.11 25.30
N PRO A 110 -18.11 -5.86 25.26
CA PRO A 110 -17.30 -5.98 24.05
C PRO A 110 -17.99 -6.79 22.94
N HIS A 111 -19.00 -7.62 23.27
CA HIS A 111 -19.74 -8.41 22.27
C HIS A 111 -20.56 -7.52 21.32
N ALA A 112 -20.94 -6.32 21.75
CA ALA A 112 -21.63 -5.34 20.92
C ALA A 112 -20.84 -4.96 19.65
N LEU A 113 -19.50 -5.02 19.66
CA LEU A 113 -18.66 -4.75 18.49
C LEU A 113 -19.00 -5.61 17.25
N LEU A 114 -19.60 -6.79 17.47
CA LEU A 114 -19.93 -7.78 16.44
C LEU A 114 -21.43 -7.90 16.14
N TRP A 115 -22.29 -7.11 16.79
CA TRP A 115 -23.74 -7.20 16.61
C TRP A 115 -24.17 -6.64 15.25
N GLU A 116 -24.63 -7.52 14.37
CA GLU A 116 -25.18 -7.13 13.07
C GLU A 116 -26.47 -6.33 13.26
N ARG A 117 -26.48 -5.09 12.76
CA ARG A 117 -27.73 -4.32 12.62
C ARG A 117 -28.74 -5.12 11.81
N ARG A 118 -29.97 -5.19 12.31
CA ARG A 118 -31.09 -5.87 11.65
C ARG A 118 -32.08 -4.81 11.19
N GLY A 119 -32.26 -4.67 9.88
CA GLY A 119 -33.17 -3.70 9.27
C GLY A 119 -33.37 -3.99 7.79
N ASN A 120 -34.33 -3.29 7.16
CA ASN A 120 -34.72 -3.50 5.76
C ASN A 120 -33.80 -2.80 4.73
N SER A 121 -32.60 -2.38 5.13
CA SER A 121 -31.66 -1.72 4.23
C SER A 121 -31.01 -2.73 3.28
N ILE A 122 -31.06 -2.42 1.98
CA ILE A 122 -30.40 -3.19 0.90
C ILE A 122 -28.86 -3.08 1.00
N GLY A 123 -28.37 -2.12 1.80
CA GLY A 123 -26.96 -1.83 2.02
C GLY A 123 -26.17 -2.92 2.77
N PRO A 124 -24.83 -2.75 2.82
CA PRO A 124 -23.93 -3.75 3.38
C PRO A 124 -24.05 -3.80 4.92
N LYS A 125 -24.55 -4.93 5.48
CA LYS A 125 -24.64 -5.21 6.94
C LYS A 125 -23.57 -4.50 7.79
N LEU A 126 -24.01 -3.62 8.70
CA LEU A 126 -23.14 -2.86 9.59
C LEU A 126 -23.00 -3.57 10.95
N ILE A 127 -21.82 -3.42 11.56
CA ILE A 127 -21.49 -3.80 12.95
C ILE A 127 -20.65 -2.65 13.55
N PRO A 128 -20.69 -2.38 14.86
CA PRO A 128 -20.01 -1.21 15.42
C PRO A 128 -18.50 -1.12 15.15
N ILE A 129 -17.75 -2.23 15.12
CA ILE A 129 -16.31 -2.15 14.76
C ILE A 129 -16.07 -1.63 13.33
N LEU A 130 -17.00 -1.82 12.40
CA LEU A 130 -16.92 -1.23 11.05
C LEU A 130 -17.29 0.26 11.03
N LEU A 131 -18.03 0.75 12.02
CA LEU A 131 -18.38 2.16 12.18
C LEU A 131 -17.23 2.92 12.84
N ILE A 132 -16.65 2.36 13.90
CA ILE A 132 -15.39 2.82 14.51
C ILE A 132 -14.26 2.80 13.45
N GLY A 133 -14.30 1.85 12.52
CA GLY A 133 -13.43 1.81 11.33
C GLY A 133 -13.74 2.84 10.23
N LYS A 134 -14.67 3.79 10.41
CA LYS A 134 -14.92 4.90 9.45
C LYS A 134 -14.27 6.22 9.86
N CYS A 135 -13.59 6.29 11.00
CA CYS A 135 -12.94 7.49 11.51
C CYS A 135 -11.52 7.21 11.98
N ALA A 136 -10.64 8.21 11.89
CA ALA A 136 -9.22 8.04 12.19
C ALA A 136 -8.97 7.75 13.68
N TRP A 137 -9.56 8.55 14.59
CA TRP A 137 -9.48 8.34 16.04
C TRP A 137 -10.06 6.97 16.46
N GLY A 138 -11.13 6.51 15.80
CA GLY A 138 -11.77 5.23 16.12
C GLY A 138 -10.84 4.06 15.82
N CYS A 139 -10.10 4.15 14.72
CA CYS A 139 -9.05 3.20 14.38
C CYS A 139 -7.87 3.23 15.38
N GLU A 140 -7.64 4.32 16.12
CA GLU A 140 -6.61 4.34 17.18
C GLU A 140 -6.98 3.52 18.41
N LEU A 141 -8.26 3.16 18.59
CA LEU A 141 -8.68 2.18 19.59
C LEU A 141 -8.33 0.74 19.17
N PHE A 142 -8.00 0.45 17.91
CA PHE A 142 -7.82 -0.92 17.42
C PHE A 142 -6.68 -1.71 18.10
N PRO A 143 -5.47 -1.16 18.37
CA PRO A 143 -4.45 -1.87 19.15
C PRO A 143 -4.92 -2.23 20.56
N TRP A 144 -5.62 -1.31 21.23
CA TRP A 144 -6.20 -1.55 22.56
C TRP A 144 -7.31 -2.60 22.53
N MET A 145 -8.15 -2.62 21.48
CA MET A 145 -9.14 -3.68 21.28
C MET A 145 -8.49 -5.04 21.04
N LEU A 146 -7.37 -5.11 20.31
CA LEU A 146 -6.62 -6.35 20.11
C LEU A 146 -6.00 -6.89 21.39
N GLU A 147 -5.45 -6.02 22.23
CA GLU A 147 -4.82 -6.39 23.51
C GLU A 147 -5.81 -7.02 24.51
N ARG A 148 -7.10 -6.70 24.41
CA ARG A 148 -8.14 -7.15 25.35
C ARG A 148 -9.19 -8.10 24.76
N TYR A 149 -9.52 -7.94 23.49
CA TYR A 149 -10.61 -8.63 22.81
C TYR A 149 -10.17 -9.16 21.42
N PRO A 150 -9.06 -9.92 21.31
CA PRO A 150 -8.49 -10.33 20.02
C PRO A 150 -9.47 -11.15 19.16
N TRP A 151 -10.37 -11.90 19.82
CA TRP A 151 -11.47 -12.65 19.19
C TRP A 151 -12.40 -11.78 18.33
N VAL A 152 -12.46 -10.46 18.55
CA VAL A 152 -13.24 -9.52 17.73
C VAL A 152 -12.67 -9.45 16.30
N PHE A 153 -11.35 -9.27 16.14
CA PHE A 153 -10.71 -9.23 14.83
C PHE A 153 -10.61 -10.62 14.21
N GLU A 154 -10.53 -11.67 15.03
CA GLU A 154 -10.59 -13.05 14.53
C GLU A 154 -11.99 -13.48 14.06
N HIS A 155 -13.05 -12.74 14.37
CA HIS A 155 -14.42 -13.11 14.05
C HIS A 155 -14.70 -13.14 12.54
N LYS A 156 -15.60 -14.04 12.11
CA LYS A 156 -15.99 -14.22 10.70
C LYS A 156 -16.39 -12.91 10.01
N LEU A 157 -17.10 -12.02 10.70
CA LEU A 157 -17.54 -10.76 10.12
C LEU A 157 -16.35 -9.82 9.82
N CYS A 158 -15.38 -9.74 10.73
CA CYS A 158 -14.17 -8.94 10.57
C CYS A 158 -13.22 -9.50 9.49
N ARG A 159 -13.08 -10.83 9.39
CA ARG A 159 -12.35 -11.46 8.26
C ARG A 159 -13.03 -11.24 6.90
N THR A 160 -14.36 -11.05 6.90
CA THR A 160 -15.14 -10.75 5.68
C THR A 160 -15.03 -9.28 5.28
N LYS A 161 -15.24 -8.38 6.25
CA LYS A 161 -15.12 -6.91 6.10
C LYS A 161 -14.12 -6.42 7.12
N LYS A 162 -12.97 -5.95 6.65
CA LYS A 162 -11.74 -5.89 7.44
C LYS A 162 -11.50 -4.48 7.97
N PRO A 163 -11.85 -4.16 9.24
CA PRO A 163 -11.84 -2.79 9.75
C PRO A 163 -10.46 -2.13 9.67
N HIS A 164 -9.39 -2.91 9.88
CA HIS A 164 -8.01 -2.43 9.85
C HIS A 164 -7.53 -1.92 8.47
N LEU A 165 -8.22 -2.26 7.37
CA LEU A 165 -7.89 -1.71 6.06
C LEU A 165 -8.26 -0.22 5.95
N ASN A 166 -9.27 0.23 6.69
CA ASN A 166 -9.58 1.66 6.80
C ASN A 166 -8.57 2.40 7.68
N MET A 167 -8.09 1.77 8.77
CA MET A 167 -6.92 2.29 9.51
C MET A 167 -5.73 2.53 8.56
N MET A 168 -5.48 1.61 7.61
CA MET A 168 -4.45 1.81 6.58
C MET A 168 -4.77 2.93 5.58
N ARG A 169 -6.04 3.13 5.20
CA ARG A 169 -6.45 4.30 4.40
C ARG A 169 -6.14 5.60 5.16
N PHE A 170 -6.51 5.70 6.44
CA PHE A 170 -6.25 6.90 7.27
C PHE A 170 -4.76 7.13 7.55
N TYR A 171 -3.98 6.08 7.80
CA TYR A 171 -2.52 6.15 7.89
C TYR A 171 -1.87 6.68 6.61
N ALA A 172 -2.32 6.18 5.45
CA ALA A 172 -1.85 6.69 4.15
C ALA A 172 -2.28 8.14 3.89
N MET A 173 -3.30 8.66 4.58
CA MET A 173 -3.69 10.07 4.61
C MET A 173 -3.02 10.87 5.76
N LYS A 174 -2.12 10.27 6.55
CA LYS A 174 -1.48 10.84 7.77
C LYS A 174 -2.45 11.26 8.89
N GLN A 175 -3.64 10.68 8.93
CA GLN A 175 -4.61 10.89 10.01
C GLN A 175 -4.41 9.92 11.19
N ILE A 176 -3.52 8.93 11.07
CA ILE A 176 -3.16 7.96 12.12
C ILE A 176 -1.63 7.86 12.20
N SER A 177 -1.10 7.71 13.41
CA SER A 177 0.34 7.61 13.65
C SER A 177 0.96 6.31 13.10
N THR A 178 2.27 6.34 12.81
CA THR A 178 3.06 5.14 12.50
C THR A 178 3.06 4.15 13.67
N GLU A 179 3.09 4.63 14.91
CA GLU A 179 3.12 3.77 16.11
C GLU A 179 1.83 2.96 16.26
N THR A 180 0.68 3.61 16.07
CA THR A 180 -0.65 2.97 16.10
C THR A 180 -0.73 1.81 15.11
N VAL A 181 -0.29 2.03 13.86
CA VAL A 181 -0.27 1.02 12.79
C VAL A 181 0.72 -0.10 13.08
N ARG A 182 1.91 0.24 13.56
CA ARG A 182 2.95 -0.75 13.89
C ARG A 182 2.48 -1.68 15.02
N ARG A 183 2.02 -1.10 16.13
CA ARG A 183 1.47 -1.84 17.28
C ARG A 183 0.29 -2.72 16.88
N PHE A 184 -0.60 -2.24 16.00
CA PHE A 184 -1.70 -3.06 15.48
C PHE A 184 -1.21 -4.34 14.80
N TYR A 185 -0.24 -4.25 13.88
CA TYR A 185 0.23 -5.43 13.12
C TYR A 185 1.23 -6.29 13.89
N GLU A 186 1.94 -5.74 14.87
CA GLU A 186 2.73 -6.54 15.84
C GLU A 186 1.79 -7.39 16.74
N LEU A 187 0.57 -6.92 17.01
CA LEU A 187 -0.49 -7.68 17.71
C LEU A 187 -1.30 -8.61 16.78
N TYR A 188 -1.47 -8.25 15.50
CA TYR A 188 -2.29 -8.99 14.52
C TYR A 188 -1.55 -9.20 13.18
N PRO A 189 -0.45 -10.00 13.14
CA PRO A 189 0.38 -10.13 11.94
C PRO A 189 -0.35 -10.71 10.72
N GLN A 190 -1.38 -11.54 10.93
CA GLN A 190 -2.22 -12.04 9.86
C GLN A 190 -2.90 -10.94 9.05
N GLY A 191 -3.18 -9.77 9.64
CA GLY A 191 -3.79 -8.63 8.95
C GLY A 191 -2.94 -8.06 7.81
N LEU A 192 -1.61 -8.26 7.83
CA LEU A 192 -0.74 -7.90 6.69
C LEU A 192 -1.02 -8.76 5.44
N ARG A 193 -1.59 -9.95 5.65
CA ARG A 193 -1.97 -10.94 4.61
C ARG A 193 -3.43 -10.80 4.19
N GLU A 194 -4.18 -9.91 4.82
CA GLU A 194 -5.58 -9.69 4.50
C GLU A 194 -5.72 -8.65 3.38
N ASN A 195 -6.36 -9.06 2.29
CA ASN A 195 -6.49 -8.25 1.07
C ASN A 195 -7.83 -7.51 1.01
N ASP A 196 -7.82 -6.30 0.44
CA ASP A 196 -9.03 -5.59 0.01
C ASP A 196 -9.32 -5.86 -1.47
N ASP A 197 -10.55 -6.24 -1.79
CA ASP A 197 -10.99 -6.49 -3.17
C ASP A 197 -11.48 -5.21 -3.89
N GLU A 198 -11.47 -4.04 -3.23
CA GLU A 198 -11.83 -2.76 -3.86
C GLU A 198 -11.04 -2.51 -5.16
N PRO A 199 -11.70 -2.19 -6.30
CA PRO A 199 -11.03 -2.01 -7.60
C PRO A 199 -9.98 -0.89 -7.69
N HIS A 200 -9.91 -0.02 -6.67
CA HIS A 200 -9.30 1.30 -6.76
C HIS A 200 -8.33 1.56 -5.60
N MET A 201 -8.81 1.58 -4.36
CA MET A 201 -7.97 1.78 -3.17
C MET A 201 -7.50 0.47 -2.52
N GLY A 202 -7.87 -0.68 -3.07
CA GLY A 202 -7.62 -1.99 -2.48
C GLY A 202 -6.20 -2.55 -2.66
N GLY A 203 -6.07 -3.85 -2.34
CA GLY A 203 -4.78 -4.52 -2.12
C GLY A 203 -4.50 -4.80 -0.64
N TYR A 204 -3.35 -5.40 -0.35
CA TYR A 204 -2.84 -5.61 1.01
C TYR A 204 -2.49 -4.28 1.70
N PRO A 205 -2.36 -4.22 3.05
CA PRO A 205 -1.87 -3.05 3.79
C PRO A 205 -0.64 -2.36 3.19
N LEU A 206 0.34 -3.13 2.71
CA LEU A 206 1.53 -2.63 2.01
C LEU A 206 1.17 -1.84 0.72
N THR A 207 0.14 -2.26 0.00
CA THR A 207 -0.36 -1.56 -1.20
C THR A 207 -1.14 -0.31 -0.81
N ILE A 208 -1.95 -0.37 0.26
CA ILE A 208 -2.76 0.75 0.76
C ILE A 208 -1.87 1.89 1.31
N SER A 209 -0.74 1.57 1.97
CA SER A 209 0.21 2.57 2.49
C SER A 209 0.76 3.52 1.42
N MET A 210 0.77 3.08 0.14
CA MET A 210 1.17 3.86 -1.03
C MET A 210 -0.01 4.54 -1.76
N SER A 211 -1.26 4.40 -1.29
CA SER A 211 -2.47 4.91 -1.97
C SER A 211 -2.90 6.32 -1.55
N GLY A 212 -2.78 6.66 -0.27
CA GLY A 212 -3.29 7.93 0.29
C GLY A 212 -2.36 9.13 0.07
N ALA A 213 -2.84 10.32 0.45
CA ALA A 213 -2.26 11.63 0.16
C ALA A 213 -0.98 11.99 0.95
N GLY A 214 -0.69 11.27 2.03
CA GLY A 214 0.53 11.42 2.81
C GLY A 214 1.81 10.97 2.10
N VAL A 215 2.95 11.54 2.49
CA VAL A 215 4.26 10.96 2.13
C VAL A 215 4.42 9.63 2.88
N PRO A 216 4.65 8.49 2.19
CA PRO A 216 4.75 7.20 2.86
C PRO A 216 5.96 7.17 3.79
N ASP A 217 5.85 6.41 4.89
CA ASP A 217 7.00 6.13 5.75
C ASP A 217 7.80 4.95 5.19
N ALA A 218 9.09 5.17 4.94
CA ALA A 218 9.92 4.18 4.27
C ALA A 218 10.24 2.97 5.15
N ASP A 219 10.49 3.19 6.45
CA ASP A 219 10.87 2.12 7.37
C ASP A 219 9.66 1.25 7.75
N THR A 220 8.48 1.84 7.89
CA THR A 220 7.21 1.11 8.06
C THR A 220 6.86 0.30 6.81
N PHE A 221 7.08 0.85 5.60
CA PHE A 221 6.87 0.12 4.35
C PHE A 221 7.83 -1.08 4.26
N ILE A 222 9.12 -0.87 4.50
CA ILE A 222 10.15 -1.92 4.44
C ILE A 222 9.86 -3.02 5.46
N TRP A 223 9.47 -2.66 6.69
CA TRP A 223 9.05 -3.62 7.71
C TRP A 223 7.83 -4.44 7.27
N MET A 224 6.74 -3.82 6.80
CA MET A 224 5.57 -4.55 6.29
C MET A 224 5.91 -5.47 5.11
N ALA A 225 6.86 -5.08 4.26
CA ALA A 225 7.35 -5.91 3.16
C ALA A 225 8.22 -7.09 3.62
N GLN A 226 8.92 -6.96 4.75
CA GLN A 226 9.70 -8.05 5.36
C GLN A 226 8.81 -9.05 6.12
N GLU A 227 7.79 -8.57 6.85
CA GLU A 227 6.82 -9.42 7.56
C GLU A 227 5.89 -10.20 6.60
N TYR A 228 5.58 -9.63 5.42
CA TYR A 228 4.82 -10.33 4.38
C TYR A 228 5.30 -10.03 2.94
N PRO A 229 6.35 -10.72 2.46
CA PRO A 229 6.95 -10.48 1.16
C PRO A 229 6.04 -10.72 -0.06
N ASP A 230 5.03 -11.60 0.03
CA ASP A 230 4.13 -11.86 -1.11
C ASP A 230 3.37 -10.60 -1.54
N ALA A 231 3.06 -9.69 -0.59
CA ALA A 231 2.39 -8.43 -0.88
C ALA A 231 3.22 -7.47 -1.75
N VAL A 232 4.54 -7.66 -1.82
CA VAL A 232 5.44 -6.92 -2.73
C VAL A 232 5.22 -7.35 -4.19
N TYR A 233 4.88 -8.62 -4.40
CA TYR A 233 4.61 -9.20 -5.73
C TYR A 233 3.15 -9.08 -6.16
N HIS A 234 2.28 -8.51 -5.32
CA HIS A 234 0.89 -8.22 -5.66
C HIS A 234 0.79 -7.35 -6.92
N ARG A 235 -0.20 -7.65 -7.76
CA ARG A 235 -0.58 -6.87 -8.93
C ARG A 235 -2.00 -6.37 -8.76
N ASN A 236 -2.23 -5.09 -9.07
CA ASN A 236 -3.59 -4.57 -9.16
C ASN A 236 -4.34 -5.20 -10.35
N LYS A 237 -5.65 -4.93 -10.47
CA LYS A 237 -6.51 -5.47 -11.55
C LYS A 237 -6.10 -5.05 -12.97
N ARG A 238 -5.16 -4.11 -13.12
CA ARG A 238 -4.54 -3.66 -14.37
C ARG A 238 -3.12 -4.22 -14.60
N GLY A 239 -2.63 -5.10 -13.72
CA GLY A 239 -1.32 -5.76 -13.85
C GLY A 239 -0.11 -4.99 -13.32
N TYR A 240 -0.29 -3.79 -12.74
CA TYR A 240 0.80 -2.99 -12.17
C TYR A 240 1.32 -3.64 -10.88
N THR A 241 2.63 -3.82 -10.79
CA THR A 241 3.31 -4.29 -9.57
C THR A 241 3.58 -3.14 -8.59
N MET A 242 3.94 -3.48 -7.34
CA MET A 242 4.36 -2.51 -6.33
C MET A 242 5.41 -1.51 -6.85
N LEU A 243 6.48 -1.99 -7.51
CA LEU A 243 7.56 -1.12 -8.01
C LEU A 243 7.06 -0.10 -9.05
N HIS A 244 6.08 -0.43 -9.90
CA HIS A 244 5.45 0.56 -10.79
C HIS A 244 4.75 1.66 -9.98
N LYS A 245 4.04 1.30 -8.92
CA LYS A 245 3.32 2.25 -8.05
C LYS A 245 4.29 3.19 -7.34
N VAL A 246 5.42 2.69 -6.82
CA VAL A 246 6.44 3.54 -6.17
C VAL A 246 7.16 4.43 -7.18
N CYS A 247 7.52 3.91 -8.36
CA CYS A 247 8.10 4.73 -9.44
C CYS A 247 7.13 5.83 -9.91
N SER A 248 5.85 5.53 -10.11
CA SER A 248 4.81 6.52 -10.39
C SER A 248 4.70 7.57 -9.27
N THR A 249 4.71 7.13 -8.02
CA THR A 249 4.65 8.01 -6.83
C THR A 249 5.83 8.99 -6.82
N LEU A 250 7.03 8.54 -7.17
CA LEU A 250 8.23 9.39 -7.25
C LEU A 250 8.16 10.40 -8.40
N ALA A 251 7.59 10.00 -9.54
CA ALA A 251 7.44 10.81 -10.74
C ALA A 251 6.24 11.78 -10.69
N ALA A 252 5.23 11.53 -9.85
CA ALA A 252 4.00 12.33 -9.77
C ALA A 252 4.30 13.85 -9.70
N ARG A 253 3.60 14.64 -10.52
CA ARG A 253 3.66 16.11 -10.51
C ARG A 253 2.83 16.67 -9.35
N HIS A 254 3.23 17.82 -8.82
CA HIS A 254 2.31 18.63 -8.02
C HIS A 254 1.14 19.03 -8.93
N LEU A 255 -0.09 18.65 -8.58
CA LEU A 255 -1.25 19.00 -9.39
C LEU A 255 -1.42 20.52 -9.38
N GLY A 256 -1.39 21.14 -10.56
CA GLY A 256 -1.11 22.57 -10.74
C GLY A 256 -2.12 23.53 -10.10
N ASN A 257 -3.32 23.05 -9.79
CA ASN A 257 -4.39 23.82 -9.16
C ASN A 257 -4.42 23.67 -7.62
N ALA A 258 -3.44 22.98 -7.04
CA ALA A 258 -3.36 22.66 -5.61
C ALA A 258 -2.24 23.41 -4.88
N VAL A 259 -1.68 24.48 -5.47
CA VAL A 259 -0.66 25.33 -4.83
C VAL A 259 -1.22 25.99 -3.56
N ASP A 260 -2.47 26.47 -3.62
CA ASP A 260 -3.20 27.01 -2.45
C ASP A 260 -3.65 25.94 -1.45
N ALA A 261 -3.44 24.64 -1.74
CA ALA A 261 -3.91 23.51 -0.95
C ALA A 261 -2.78 22.73 -0.23
N GLY A 262 -1.53 23.18 -0.33
CA GLY A 262 -0.41 22.75 0.54
C GLY A 262 0.04 21.28 0.45
N PHE A 263 -0.45 20.50 -0.52
CA PHE A 263 -0.10 19.07 -0.64
C PHE A 263 1.39 18.86 -1.00
N PRO A 264 2.20 18.19 -0.16
CA PRO A 264 3.64 18.06 -0.40
C PRO A 264 3.95 17.20 -1.64
N THR A 265 5.04 17.54 -2.32
CA THR A 265 5.51 16.77 -3.49
C THR A 265 5.91 15.34 -3.09
N ARG A 266 5.58 14.38 -3.94
CA ARG A 266 5.81 12.94 -3.69
C ARG A 266 7.21 12.45 -4.08
N CYS A 267 8.00 13.30 -4.72
CA CYS A 267 9.40 13.05 -5.05
C CYS A 267 10.31 13.20 -3.81
N THR A 268 10.10 12.37 -2.78
CA THR A 268 10.78 12.48 -1.48
C THR A 268 11.86 11.42 -1.25
N PRO A 269 12.82 11.65 -0.33
CA PRO A 269 13.80 10.64 0.06
C PRO A 269 13.19 9.32 0.56
N ASN A 270 12.00 9.35 1.17
CA ASN A 270 11.29 8.13 1.60
C ASN A 270 10.83 7.30 0.41
N VAL A 271 10.18 7.91 -0.59
CA VAL A 271 9.74 7.19 -1.80
C VAL A 271 10.95 6.63 -2.56
N ALA A 272 12.05 7.39 -2.63
CA ALA A 272 13.31 6.91 -3.19
C ALA A 272 13.91 5.75 -2.36
N LYS A 273 13.87 5.78 -1.02
CA LYS A 273 14.33 4.69 -0.14
C LYS A 273 13.52 3.41 -0.37
N ILE A 274 12.20 3.52 -0.54
CA ILE A 274 11.34 2.40 -0.92
C ILE A 274 11.71 1.86 -2.31
N CYS A 275 11.91 2.72 -3.32
CA CYS A 275 12.39 2.29 -4.64
C CYS A 275 13.72 1.52 -4.57
N ARG A 276 14.71 2.01 -3.82
CA ARG A 276 16.02 1.34 -3.65
C ARG A 276 15.86 -0.06 -3.02
N PHE A 277 15.04 -0.18 -1.97
CA PHE A 277 14.73 -1.48 -1.34
C PHE A 277 14.09 -2.46 -2.34
N LEU A 278 13.06 -2.02 -3.09
CA LEU A 278 12.39 -2.87 -4.08
C LEU A 278 13.29 -3.26 -5.25
N ILE A 279 14.27 -2.43 -5.62
CA ILE A 279 15.26 -2.73 -6.66
C ILE A 279 16.30 -3.75 -6.17
N ALA A 280 16.78 -3.61 -4.92
CA ALA A 280 17.81 -4.46 -4.34
C ALA A 280 17.27 -5.85 -3.93
N GLU A 281 16.20 -5.89 -3.15
CA GLU A 281 15.68 -7.13 -2.54
C GLU A 281 14.67 -7.85 -3.45
N HIS A 282 14.01 -7.13 -4.36
CA HIS A 282 12.98 -7.67 -5.26
C HIS A 282 13.27 -7.43 -6.76
N PRO A 283 14.49 -7.69 -7.28
CA PRO A 283 14.92 -7.30 -8.63
C PRO A 283 14.10 -7.95 -9.75
N SER A 284 13.39 -9.05 -9.47
CA SER A 284 12.45 -9.66 -10.42
C SER A 284 11.27 -8.76 -10.79
N LEU A 285 10.97 -7.72 -10.00
CA LEU A 285 9.98 -6.68 -10.30
C LEU A 285 10.41 -5.74 -11.44
N ILE A 286 11.71 -5.52 -11.62
CA ILE A 286 12.27 -4.55 -12.59
C ILE A 286 11.91 -4.93 -14.04
N ARG A 287 11.79 -6.23 -14.30
CA ARG A 287 11.50 -6.82 -15.62
C ARG A 287 10.01 -7.13 -15.83
N GLN A 288 9.14 -6.87 -14.86
CA GLN A 288 7.71 -7.14 -15.01
C GLN A 288 7.07 -6.08 -15.90
N GLN A 289 6.38 -6.52 -16.95
CA GLN A 289 5.57 -5.64 -17.78
C GLN A 289 4.11 -5.59 -17.30
N VAL A 290 3.48 -4.43 -17.42
CA VAL A 290 2.03 -4.26 -17.33
C VAL A 290 1.38 -4.93 -18.53
N GLN A 291 0.48 -5.89 -18.30
CA GLN A 291 -0.20 -6.65 -19.35
C GLN A 291 -1.02 -5.71 -20.26
N GLY A 292 -1.01 -5.98 -21.57
CA GLY A 292 -1.69 -5.15 -22.58
C GLY A 292 -0.97 -3.84 -22.94
N HIS A 293 -0.17 -3.27 -22.03
CA HIS A 293 0.48 -1.97 -22.23
C HIS A 293 2.02 -2.01 -22.34
N GLY A 294 2.68 -3.12 -21.96
CA GLY A 294 4.13 -3.29 -22.07
C GLY A 294 4.98 -2.44 -21.11
N TYR A 295 4.37 -1.59 -20.27
CA TYR A 295 5.09 -0.71 -19.36
C TYR A 295 5.98 -1.48 -18.39
N LEU A 296 7.23 -1.06 -18.26
CA LEU A 296 8.16 -1.41 -17.17
C LEU A 296 8.20 -0.26 -16.14
N PRO A 297 8.68 -0.48 -14.89
CA PRO A 297 8.72 0.58 -13.88
C PRO A 297 9.52 1.83 -14.28
N VAL A 298 10.59 1.67 -15.07
CA VAL A 298 11.39 2.80 -15.60
C VAL A 298 10.59 3.73 -16.52
N HIS A 299 9.56 3.24 -17.22
CA HIS A 299 8.69 4.08 -18.05
C HIS A 299 7.85 5.05 -17.20
N MET A 300 7.55 4.70 -15.94
CA MET A 300 6.86 5.60 -15.01
C MET A 300 7.73 6.82 -14.63
N LEU A 301 9.05 6.73 -14.81
CA LEU A 301 10.02 7.79 -14.48
C LEU A 301 10.36 8.70 -15.66
N ALA A 302 10.13 8.23 -16.90
CA ALA A 302 10.70 8.79 -18.13
C ALA A 302 10.44 10.29 -18.34
N ASN A 303 9.20 10.76 -18.14
CA ASN A 303 8.83 12.18 -18.30
C ASN A 303 9.40 13.10 -17.20
N ARG A 304 10.08 12.55 -16.20
CA ARG A 304 10.42 13.22 -14.93
C ARG A 304 11.89 13.06 -14.52
N CYS A 305 12.74 12.60 -15.45
CA CYS A 305 14.19 12.54 -15.31
C CYS A 305 14.89 13.92 -15.24
N ASN A 306 14.13 15.01 -15.07
CA ASN A 306 14.63 16.32 -14.65
C ASN A 306 14.80 16.43 -13.12
N ARG A 307 14.31 15.47 -12.34
CA ARG A 307 14.40 15.48 -10.86
C ARG A 307 15.49 14.53 -10.37
N ARG A 308 16.42 15.02 -9.54
CA ARG A 308 17.55 14.25 -8.98
C ARG A 308 17.20 12.85 -8.46
N LEU A 309 16.16 12.71 -7.63
CA LEU A 309 15.74 11.41 -7.10
C LEU A 309 15.15 10.48 -8.17
N VAL A 310 14.50 11.04 -9.20
CA VAL A 310 13.98 10.26 -10.33
C VAL A 310 15.12 9.79 -11.22
N GLN A 311 16.11 10.63 -11.48
CA GLN A 311 17.36 10.28 -12.19
C GLN A 311 18.09 9.13 -11.48
N GLU A 312 18.27 9.22 -10.16
CA GLU A 312 18.95 8.20 -9.37
C GLU A 312 18.26 6.82 -9.48
N ILE A 313 16.94 6.77 -9.31
CA ILE A 313 16.20 5.50 -9.45
C ILE A 313 16.19 5.01 -10.91
N ALA A 314 16.15 5.92 -11.90
CA ALA A 314 16.27 5.54 -13.31
C ALA A 314 17.65 4.93 -13.63
N VAL A 315 18.75 5.49 -13.11
CA VAL A 315 20.10 4.90 -13.23
C VAL A 315 20.16 3.50 -12.62
N LEU A 316 19.56 3.30 -11.44
CA LEU A 316 19.53 1.97 -10.79
C LEU A 316 18.73 0.94 -11.61
N LEU A 317 17.58 1.33 -12.18
CA LEU A 317 16.78 0.46 -13.04
C LEU A 317 17.50 0.12 -14.36
N LEU A 318 18.17 1.11 -14.97
CA LEU A 318 18.98 0.93 -16.19
C LEU A 318 20.20 0.03 -15.95
N ARG A 319 20.87 0.14 -14.80
CA ARG A 319 21.97 -0.77 -14.40
C ARG A 319 21.47 -2.21 -14.22
N ALA A 320 20.31 -2.41 -13.60
CA ALA A 320 19.75 -3.75 -13.35
C ALA A 320 19.12 -4.43 -14.58
N TYR A 321 18.73 -3.64 -15.60
CA TYR A 321 18.18 -4.15 -16.86
C TYR A 321 18.43 -3.20 -18.04
N PRO A 322 19.64 -3.14 -18.60
CA PRO A 322 20.00 -2.15 -19.63
C PRO A 322 19.22 -2.34 -20.95
N ASP A 323 18.80 -3.57 -21.27
CA ASP A 323 18.03 -3.86 -22.50
C ASP A 323 16.65 -3.20 -22.50
N CYS A 324 16.15 -2.74 -21.35
CA CYS A 324 14.83 -2.12 -21.24
C CYS A 324 14.64 -0.92 -22.17
N VAL A 325 15.72 -0.24 -22.57
CA VAL A 325 15.69 0.89 -23.51
C VAL A 325 15.17 0.51 -24.90
N SER A 326 15.24 -0.78 -25.26
CA SER A 326 14.68 -1.33 -26.51
C SER A 326 13.20 -1.74 -26.42
N ILE A 327 12.63 -1.82 -25.20
CA ILE A 327 11.26 -2.30 -24.99
C ILE A 327 10.26 -1.19 -25.26
N LYS A 328 9.32 -1.45 -26.19
CA LYS A 328 8.27 -0.51 -26.55
C LYS A 328 7.11 -0.56 -25.55
N ALA A 329 6.89 0.56 -24.88
CA ALA A 329 5.69 0.84 -24.11
C ALA A 329 4.48 1.20 -25.00
N GLY A 330 3.28 1.15 -24.42
CA GLY A 330 2.09 1.77 -24.99
C GLY A 330 2.19 3.30 -25.07
N LYS A 331 1.34 3.90 -25.92
CA LYS A 331 1.42 5.29 -26.42
C LYS A 331 1.58 6.41 -25.38
N PHE A 332 1.25 6.17 -24.11
CA PHE A 332 1.26 7.15 -23.03
C PHE A 332 2.59 7.27 -22.26
N CYS A 333 3.58 6.42 -22.57
CA CYS A 333 4.97 6.62 -22.14
C CYS A 333 5.84 6.83 -23.38
N PRO A 334 6.87 7.70 -23.31
CA PRO A 334 7.84 7.82 -24.40
C PRO A 334 8.63 6.53 -24.57
N GLU A 335 9.13 6.27 -25.78
CA GLU A 335 10.19 5.27 -25.97
C GLU A 335 11.41 5.73 -25.16
N LEU A 336 11.97 4.87 -24.31
CA LEU A 336 13.08 5.26 -23.43
C LEU A 336 14.31 5.75 -24.22
N SER A 337 14.49 5.21 -25.42
CA SER A 337 15.49 5.63 -26.42
C SER A 337 15.29 7.05 -26.97
N SER A 338 14.14 7.70 -26.76
CA SER A 338 13.89 9.10 -27.12
C SER A 338 13.99 10.08 -25.95
N VAL A 339 14.21 9.61 -24.71
CA VAL A 339 14.30 10.45 -23.51
C VAL A 339 15.73 11.00 -23.39
N PRO A 340 15.97 12.33 -23.45
CA PRO A 340 17.33 12.88 -23.55
C PRO A 340 18.29 12.50 -22.42
N PHE A 341 17.79 12.39 -21.19
CA PHE A 341 18.57 11.89 -20.04
C PHE A 341 19.02 10.43 -20.24
N ILE A 342 18.09 9.56 -20.64
CA ILE A 342 18.39 8.12 -20.85
C ILE A 342 19.34 7.95 -22.05
N GLN A 343 19.18 8.74 -23.12
CA GLN A 343 20.09 8.73 -24.27
C GLN A 343 21.54 9.01 -23.90
N GLN A 344 21.82 9.91 -22.94
CA GLN A 344 23.18 10.21 -22.52
C GLN A 344 23.70 9.25 -21.45
N VAL A 345 22.84 8.79 -20.53
CA VAL A 345 23.23 7.91 -19.41
C VAL A 345 23.37 6.44 -19.83
N HIS A 346 22.53 5.93 -20.73
CA HIS A 346 22.51 4.51 -21.10
C HIS A 346 23.84 3.99 -21.69
N PRO A 347 24.53 4.71 -22.61
CA PRO A 347 25.85 4.29 -23.08
C PRO A 347 26.90 4.23 -21.97
N LEU A 348 26.84 5.12 -20.97
CA LEU A 348 27.77 5.13 -19.84
C LEU A 348 27.55 3.92 -18.92
N ILE A 349 26.29 3.51 -18.73
CA ILE A 349 25.92 2.30 -17.99
C ILE A 349 26.37 1.04 -18.74
N LEU A 350 26.25 0.99 -20.07
CA LEU A 350 26.78 -0.13 -20.86
C LEU A 350 28.31 -0.25 -20.74
N ASP A 351 29.03 0.88 -20.80
CA ASP A 351 30.48 0.96 -20.59
C ASP A 351 30.91 0.52 -19.17
N GLU A 352 30.10 0.83 -18.16
CA GLU A 352 30.31 0.42 -16.76
C GLU A 352 30.07 -1.09 -16.56
N LEU A 353 28.96 -1.62 -17.07
CA LEU A 353 28.63 -3.05 -16.97
C LEU A 353 29.66 -3.92 -17.70
N ALA A 354 30.20 -3.45 -18.84
CA ALA A 354 31.28 -4.13 -19.55
C ALA A 354 32.58 -4.19 -18.73
N ILE A 355 32.86 -3.19 -17.87
CA ILE A 355 34.00 -3.24 -16.95
C ILE A 355 33.75 -4.26 -15.84
N ASP A 356 32.55 -4.31 -15.26
CA ASP A 356 32.24 -5.28 -14.20
C ASP A 356 32.19 -6.73 -14.74
N GLU A 357 31.80 -6.94 -16.00
CA GLU A 357 31.97 -8.22 -16.71
C GLU A 357 33.45 -8.57 -16.93
N GLU A 358 34.29 -7.61 -17.32
CA GLU A 358 35.73 -7.83 -17.49
C GLU A 358 36.39 -8.20 -16.15
N ILE A 359 36.10 -7.46 -15.08
CA ILE A 359 36.59 -7.75 -13.71
C ILE A 359 36.18 -9.16 -13.28
N SER A 360 34.91 -9.52 -13.46
CA SER A 360 34.37 -10.84 -13.12
C SER A 360 35.05 -11.96 -13.92
N THR A 361 35.25 -11.74 -15.23
CA THR A 361 35.93 -12.68 -16.12
C THR A 361 37.39 -12.88 -15.75
N LEU A 362 38.12 -11.80 -15.43
CA LEU A 362 39.52 -11.86 -15.00
C LEU A 362 39.69 -12.67 -13.72
N PHE A 363 38.89 -12.39 -12.68
CA PHE A 363 38.93 -13.16 -11.43
C PHE A 363 38.55 -14.63 -11.64
N HIS A 364 37.55 -14.91 -12.49
CA HIS A 364 37.15 -16.28 -12.81
C HIS A 364 38.25 -17.07 -13.56
N ILE A 365 39.00 -16.42 -14.45
CA ILE A 365 40.16 -17.02 -15.11
C ILE A 365 41.30 -17.25 -14.09
N ALA A 366 41.60 -16.27 -13.23
CA ALA A 366 42.63 -16.42 -12.20
C ALA A 366 42.32 -17.58 -11.24
N GLU A 367 41.07 -17.71 -10.78
CA GLU A 367 40.63 -18.81 -9.93
C GLU A 367 40.73 -20.17 -10.63
N LYS A 368 40.35 -20.25 -11.92
CA LYS A 368 40.52 -21.45 -12.75
C LYS A 368 41.99 -21.82 -12.96
N MET A 369 42.87 -20.85 -13.18
CA MET A 369 44.31 -21.08 -13.32
C MET A 369 44.94 -21.56 -12.01
N ALA A 370 44.52 -21.00 -10.87
CA ALA A 370 45.00 -21.44 -9.55
C ALA A 370 44.57 -22.89 -9.26
N LYS A 371 43.30 -23.21 -9.53
CA LYS A 371 42.79 -24.60 -9.45
C LYS A 371 43.53 -25.54 -10.39
N ALA A 372 43.84 -25.12 -11.62
CA ALA A 372 44.60 -25.91 -12.60
C ALA A 372 46.06 -26.15 -12.16
N GLY A 373 46.74 -25.14 -11.61
CA GLY A 373 48.09 -25.28 -11.03
C GLY A 373 48.13 -26.17 -9.79
N ALA A 374 47.04 -26.23 -9.03
CA ALA A 374 46.91 -27.09 -7.85
C ALA A 374 46.57 -28.57 -8.16
N PHE A 375 46.26 -28.95 -9.41
CA PHE A 375 45.98 -30.35 -9.74
C PHE A 375 47.26 -31.20 -9.61
N PRO A 376 47.30 -32.21 -8.71
CA PRO A 376 48.47 -33.06 -8.57
C PRO A 376 48.64 -33.92 -9.83
N THR A 377 49.87 -34.01 -10.34
CA THR A 377 50.21 -34.75 -11.57
C THR A 377 50.25 -36.29 -11.36
N SER A 378 49.25 -36.81 -10.64
CA SER A 378 49.29 -38.10 -9.94
C SER A 378 48.35 -39.15 -10.54
N ARG A 379 48.30 -39.27 -11.88
CA ARG A 379 47.66 -40.42 -12.54
C ARG A 379 48.14 -40.73 -13.97
N THR A 380 49.45 -40.89 -14.14
CA THR A 380 50.00 -41.76 -15.19
C THR A 380 50.65 -42.97 -14.55
N THR A 381 49.95 -44.11 -14.57
CA THR A 381 50.54 -45.44 -14.32
C THR A 381 51.40 -45.83 -15.52
N SER A 382 52.58 -45.21 -15.61
CA SER A 382 53.68 -45.67 -16.45
C SER A 382 54.86 -45.94 -15.54
N THR A 383 55.38 -47.16 -15.62
CA THR A 383 56.76 -47.43 -15.27
C THR A 383 57.72 -46.56 -16.10
N ASP A 384 58.95 -46.47 -15.62
CA ASP A 384 60.15 -45.92 -16.27
C ASP A 384 60.35 -44.39 -16.27
N ALA A 385 61.64 -44.01 -16.24
CA ALA A 385 62.22 -42.65 -16.29
C ALA A 385 61.87 -41.66 -15.14
N PRO A 386 62.57 -41.73 -13.99
CA PRO A 386 62.51 -40.67 -12.99
C PRO A 386 63.11 -39.34 -13.50
N GLY A 387 62.46 -38.20 -13.20
CA GLY A 387 63.10 -36.88 -13.28
C GLY A 387 62.48 -35.81 -14.20
N LYS A 388 61.36 -36.05 -14.90
CA LYS A 388 60.78 -35.07 -15.86
C LYS A 388 59.35 -34.55 -15.60
N SER A 389 58.59 -35.11 -14.65
CA SER A 389 57.20 -34.70 -14.38
C SER A 389 57.09 -33.36 -13.62
N SER A 390 57.90 -33.16 -12.58
CA SER A 390 57.83 -32.02 -11.64
C SER A 390 57.82 -30.63 -12.30
N LYS A 391 58.64 -30.42 -13.35
CA LYS A 391 58.84 -29.07 -13.94
C LYS A 391 57.61 -28.47 -14.62
N LYS A 392 56.59 -29.27 -14.97
CA LYS A 392 55.37 -28.74 -15.61
C LYS A 392 54.43 -28.09 -14.58
N ALA A 393 54.22 -28.73 -13.43
CA ALA A 393 53.37 -28.20 -12.37
C ALA A 393 53.90 -26.86 -11.82
N SER A 394 55.22 -26.75 -11.60
CA SER A 394 55.84 -25.50 -11.13
C SER A 394 55.67 -24.35 -12.12
N LEU A 395 55.78 -24.61 -13.44
CA LEU A 395 55.59 -23.58 -14.46
C LEU A 395 54.12 -23.11 -14.53
N PHE A 396 53.14 -24.01 -14.43
CA PHE A 396 51.73 -23.62 -14.35
C PHE A 396 51.41 -22.84 -13.07
N GLY A 397 52.02 -23.19 -11.94
CA GLY A 397 51.94 -22.42 -10.70
C GLY A 397 52.41 -20.97 -10.88
N SER A 398 53.63 -20.76 -11.35
CA SER A 398 54.18 -19.41 -11.58
C SER A 398 53.40 -18.61 -12.63
N VAL A 399 52.89 -19.25 -13.69
CA VAL A 399 52.03 -18.58 -14.69
C VAL A 399 50.68 -18.17 -14.08
N SER A 400 50.10 -18.98 -13.19
CA SER A 400 48.90 -18.61 -12.45
C SER A 400 49.13 -17.47 -11.46
N GLU A 401 50.27 -17.46 -10.77
CA GLU A 401 50.66 -16.40 -9.84
C GLU A 401 50.87 -15.06 -10.56
N VAL A 402 51.62 -15.07 -11.67
CA VAL A 402 51.81 -13.90 -12.54
C VAL A 402 50.48 -13.40 -13.10
N PHE A 403 49.58 -14.30 -13.55
CA PHE A 403 48.26 -13.90 -14.04
C PHE A 403 47.39 -13.29 -12.93
N HIS A 404 47.44 -13.82 -11.70
CA HIS A 404 46.69 -13.26 -10.57
C HIS A 404 47.23 -11.88 -10.16
N LEU A 405 48.56 -11.69 -10.12
CA LEU A 405 49.17 -10.40 -9.84
C LEU A 405 48.83 -9.36 -10.93
N TRP A 406 48.92 -9.74 -12.21
CA TRP A 406 48.50 -8.89 -13.33
C TRP A 406 47.00 -8.55 -13.30
N THR A 407 46.15 -9.52 -12.94
CA THR A 407 44.71 -9.33 -12.75
C THR A 407 44.45 -8.29 -11.65
N ASN A 408 45.06 -8.44 -10.49
CA ASN A 408 44.89 -7.49 -9.37
C ASN A 408 45.33 -6.08 -9.79
N LEU A 409 46.48 -5.95 -10.46
CA LEU A 409 47.00 -4.68 -10.95
C LEU A 409 46.06 -4.04 -11.99
N ARG A 410 45.53 -4.82 -12.93
CA ARG A 410 44.58 -4.33 -13.96
C ARG A 410 43.25 -3.88 -13.36
N VAL A 411 42.73 -4.63 -12.38
CA VAL A 411 41.50 -4.29 -11.66
C VAL A 411 41.68 -3.01 -10.83
N SER A 412 42.81 -2.90 -10.12
CA SER A 412 43.20 -1.73 -9.33
C SER A 412 43.40 -0.48 -10.19
N ASP A 413 44.39 -0.51 -11.09
CA ASP A 413 45.00 0.71 -11.63
C ASP A 413 44.29 1.20 -12.91
N VAL A 414 43.59 0.30 -13.61
CA VAL A 414 42.97 0.59 -14.92
C VAL A 414 41.45 0.53 -14.85
N LEU A 415 40.89 -0.60 -14.41
CA LEU A 415 39.44 -0.82 -14.47
C LEU A 415 38.69 -0.03 -13.40
N SER A 416 39.19 0.03 -12.16
CA SER A 416 38.58 0.84 -11.09
C SER A 416 38.65 2.34 -11.42
N ALA A 417 39.78 2.82 -11.95
CA ALA A 417 39.93 4.20 -12.39
C ALA A 417 38.95 4.55 -13.54
N ARG A 418 38.85 3.70 -14.58
CA ARG A 418 37.88 3.90 -15.67
C ARG A 418 36.44 3.90 -15.16
N ARG A 419 36.09 3.00 -14.22
CA ARG A 419 34.74 2.94 -13.61
C ARG A 419 34.43 4.16 -12.75
N GLN A 420 35.43 4.74 -12.06
CA GLN A 420 35.27 6.02 -11.36
C GLN A 420 34.93 7.14 -12.35
N THR A 421 35.70 7.30 -13.44
CA THR A 421 35.44 8.34 -14.46
C THR A 421 34.08 8.16 -15.14
N LEU A 422 33.57 6.94 -15.29
CA LEU A 422 32.21 6.71 -15.77
C LEU A 422 31.15 7.16 -14.75
N ASN A 423 31.33 6.88 -13.45
CA ASN A 423 30.42 7.33 -12.40
C ASN A 423 30.42 8.86 -12.26
N GLU A 424 31.59 9.50 -12.37
CA GLU A 424 31.72 10.97 -12.43
C GLU A 424 30.92 11.53 -13.61
N ARG A 425 31.10 10.98 -14.82
CA ARG A 425 30.32 11.40 -16.02
C ARG A 425 28.82 11.13 -15.91
N ILE A 426 28.39 10.07 -15.23
CA ILE A 426 26.96 9.82 -14.95
C ILE A 426 26.43 10.89 -13.98
N ALA A 427 27.18 11.25 -12.94
CA ALA A 427 26.80 12.31 -12.00
C ALA A 427 26.74 13.70 -12.68
N ASP A 428 27.71 14.04 -13.53
CA ASP A 428 27.69 15.25 -14.35
C ASP A 428 26.46 15.28 -15.27
N THR A 429 26.09 14.13 -15.85
CA THR A 429 24.90 14.02 -16.71
C THR A 429 23.59 14.19 -15.91
N CYS A 430 23.52 13.68 -14.68
CA CYS A 430 22.39 13.96 -13.78
C CYS A 430 22.26 15.47 -13.52
N ILE A 431 23.35 16.12 -13.10
CA ILE A 431 23.39 17.57 -12.81
C ILE A 431 23.00 18.40 -14.05
N LEU A 432 23.48 18.02 -15.25
CA LEU A 432 23.15 18.68 -16.52
C LEU A 432 21.64 18.66 -16.85
N PHE A 433 20.94 17.62 -16.41
CA PHE A 433 19.50 17.46 -16.63
C PHE A 433 18.64 17.87 -15.42
N GLU A 434 19.21 18.25 -14.27
CA GLU A 434 18.43 18.74 -13.12
C GLU A 434 17.70 20.05 -13.46
N GLY A 435 16.40 20.12 -13.16
CA GLY A 435 15.59 21.30 -13.43
C GLY A 435 14.09 21.14 -13.15
N GLU A 436 13.34 22.20 -13.40
CA GLU A 436 11.88 22.26 -13.20
C GLU A 436 11.11 21.32 -14.17
N ASP A 437 9.89 20.95 -13.79
CA ASP A 437 9.02 20.04 -14.56
C ASP A 437 8.47 20.71 -15.84
N ARG A 438 9.30 20.80 -16.89
CA ARG A 438 8.96 21.43 -18.18
C ARG A 438 8.00 20.62 -19.06
N TYR A 439 7.84 19.32 -18.80
CA TYR A 439 6.87 18.49 -19.53
C TYR A 439 5.46 18.68 -18.97
N GLU A 440 4.61 19.36 -19.74
CA GLU A 440 3.16 19.15 -19.68
C GLU A 440 2.86 17.74 -20.19
N ASP A 441 2.06 16.99 -19.44
CA ASP A 441 1.59 15.69 -19.88
C ASP A 441 0.34 15.93 -20.74
N ASN A 442 0.36 15.56 -22.02
CA ASN A 442 -0.77 15.80 -22.93
C ASN A 442 -1.95 14.86 -22.63
N TYR A 443 -2.80 15.26 -21.68
CA TYR A 443 -3.97 14.49 -21.25
C TYR A 443 -5.13 14.46 -22.27
N ASP A 444 -5.09 15.29 -23.32
CA ASP A 444 -6.17 15.43 -24.30
C ASP A 444 -6.33 14.22 -25.24
N GLY A 445 -5.38 13.26 -25.20
CA GLY A 445 -5.37 12.06 -26.04
C GLY A 445 -5.86 10.77 -25.38
N PHE A 446 -6.36 10.81 -24.15
CA PHE A 446 -6.78 9.60 -23.41
C PHE A 446 -8.20 9.14 -23.76
N GLY A 447 -8.39 7.83 -23.96
CA GLY A 447 -9.71 7.22 -23.80
C GLY A 447 -10.15 7.25 -22.34
N GLY A 448 -11.46 7.29 -22.05
CA GLY A 448 -11.98 7.43 -20.67
C GLY A 448 -11.45 6.37 -19.69
N ASP A 449 -11.40 5.10 -20.10
CA ASP A 449 -10.89 4.00 -19.29
C ASP A 449 -9.37 4.05 -19.07
N GLU A 450 -8.64 4.69 -20.00
CA GLU A 450 -7.19 4.90 -19.95
C GLU A 450 -6.86 6.11 -19.06
N TYR A 451 -7.67 7.17 -19.11
CA TYR A 451 -7.56 8.30 -18.17
C TYR A 451 -7.81 7.79 -16.74
N LEU A 452 -8.87 7.00 -16.55
CA LEU A 452 -9.14 6.29 -15.29
C LEU A 452 -8.08 5.23 -14.95
N ALA A 453 -7.21 4.83 -15.88
CA ALA A 453 -6.02 4.01 -15.61
C ALA A 453 -4.88 4.86 -15.05
N PHE A 454 -4.55 5.96 -15.73
CA PHE A 454 -3.55 6.92 -15.25
C PHE A 454 -3.93 7.50 -13.89
N LEU A 455 -5.16 7.98 -13.70
CA LEU A 455 -5.65 8.48 -12.41
C LEU A 455 -5.56 7.41 -11.31
N SER A 456 -5.81 6.13 -11.60
CA SER A 456 -5.63 5.04 -10.62
C SER A 456 -4.16 4.74 -10.25
N VAL A 457 -3.21 5.41 -10.89
CA VAL A 457 -1.76 5.26 -10.70
C VAL A 457 -1.10 6.58 -10.24
N THR A 458 -1.77 7.73 -10.39
CA THR A 458 -1.23 9.07 -10.04
C THR A 458 -2.15 9.98 -9.20
N MET A 459 -3.48 9.79 -9.24
CA MET A 459 -4.48 10.67 -8.61
C MET A 459 -5.46 9.90 -7.71
N PHE A 460 -4.97 9.28 -6.63
CA PHE A 460 -5.82 8.81 -5.51
C PHE A 460 -5.96 9.81 -4.36
N ASN A 461 -5.54 11.07 -4.56
CA ASN A 461 -5.50 12.09 -3.53
C ASN A 461 -6.65 13.10 -3.69
N GLY A 462 -7.44 13.31 -2.64
CA GLY A 462 -8.21 14.55 -2.41
C GLY A 462 -9.59 14.69 -3.06
N LEU A 463 -9.90 14.02 -4.18
CA LEU A 463 -11.18 14.20 -4.90
C LEU A 463 -12.29 13.17 -4.60
N ARG A 464 -12.34 12.69 -3.35
CA ARG A 464 -13.63 12.55 -2.64
C ARG A 464 -13.70 13.54 -1.50
N ARG A 465 -14.03 14.79 -1.84
CA ARG A 465 -14.96 15.57 -1.02
C ARG A 465 -16.27 14.76 -0.89
N TYR A 466 -16.97 14.91 0.22
CA TYR A 466 -18.20 14.18 0.60
C TYR A 466 -18.01 12.71 1.01
N GLY A 467 -18.28 12.44 2.29
CA GLY A 467 -18.61 11.13 2.83
C GLY A 467 -20.01 10.64 2.43
N TYR A 468 -20.37 10.76 1.15
CA TYR A 468 -21.64 10.32 0.57
C TYR A 468 -21.44 9.27 -0.52
N CYS A 469 -22.55 8.62 -0.90
CA CYS A 469 -22.67 7.68 -2.00
C CYS A 469 -21.82 6.39 -1.87
N TYR A 470 -22.37 5.46 -1.10
CA TYR A 470 -22.23 4.00 -1.32
C TYR A 470 -23.60 3.33 -1.63
N GLU A 471 -24.70 4.09 -1.79
CA GLU A 471 -26.08 3.55 -1.88
C GLU A 471 -26.81 3.77 -3.22
N GLU A 472 -26.30 4.58 -4.16
CA GLU A 472 -27.03 4.96 -5.40
C GLU A 472 -26.47 4.36 -6.72
N ARG A 473 -25.88 3.15 -6.70
CA ARG A 473 -25.43 2.47 -7.93
C ARG A 473 -25.72 0.96 -8.03
N ILE A 474 -26.90 0.54 -7.55
CA ILE A 474 -27.57 -0.69 -7.97
C ILE A 474 -29.06 -0.35 -8.10
N GLY A 475 -29.68 -0.53 -9.27
CA GLY A 475 -31.10 -0.20 -9.46
C GLY A 475 -31.54 0.43 -10.80
N ARG A 476 -30.79 0.24 -11.89
CA ARG A 476 -31.30 0.36 -13.27
C ARG A 476 -30.57 -0.65 -14.16
N ASP A 477 -31.11 -1.85 -14.22
CA ASP A 477 -30.94 -2.75 -15.35
C ASP A 477 -32.13 -2.53 -16.30
N ASP A 478 -31.90 -2.64 -17.62
CA ASP A 478 -32.88 -2.27 -18.65
C ASP A 478 -33.90 -3.39 -18.95
N ASP A 479 -34.89 -3.57 -18.08
CA ASP A 479 -36.07 -4.40 -18.35
C ASP A 479 -37.10 -3.67 -19.23
N ASP A 480 -36.83 -3.55 -20.55
CA ASP A 480 -37.89 -3.28 -21.54
C ASP A 480 -37.56 -3.79 -22.96
N ALA A 481 -37.30 -5.10 -23.09
CA ALA A 481 -36.99 -5.73 -24.38
C ALA A 481 -37.48 -7.19 -24.52
N SER A 482 -38.80 -7.40 -24.67
CA SER A 482 -39.39 -8.00 -25.91
C SER A 482 -40.78 -8.65 -25.75
N ASN A 483 -41.49 -8.69 -26.89
CA ASN A 483 -42.51 -9.69 -27.26
C ASN A 483 -43.82 -9.80 -26.46
N PHE A 484 -44.80 -8.99 -26.85
CA PHE A 484 -46.15 -9.52 -27.12
C PHE A 484 -46.40 -9.51 -28.63
N PHE A 485 -46.90 -10.61 -29.20
CA PHE A 485 -47.11 -10.74 -30.64
C PHE A 485 -48.42 -11.49 -30.97
N ILE A 486 -49.29 -10.83 -31.73
CA ILE A 486 -50.32 -11.36 -32.65
C ILE A 486 -51.49 -12.21 -32.09
N ASN A 487 -52.71 -11.65 -32.20
CA ASN A 487 -53.93 -12.18 -32.86
C ASN A 487 -55.19 -11.37 -32.44
N HIS A 488 -56.27 -11.18 -33.22
CA HIS A 488 -56.66 -11.56 -34.61
C HIS A 488 -57.86 -10.68 -35.10
N HIS A 489 -58.12 -10.55 -36.42
CA HIS A 489 -59.32 -9.97 -37.09
C HIS A 489 -59.58 -8.44 -36.85
N GLU A 490 -60.24 -7.61 -37.69
CA GLU A 490 -60.63 -7.52 -39.14
C GLU A 490 -60.92 -6.01 -39.46
N GLU A 491 -61.28 -5.45 -40.63
CA GLU A 491 -61.75 -5.89 -41.97
C GLU A 491 -61.17 -4.91 -43.04
N ARG A 492 -60.68 -5.42 -44.20
CA ARG A 492 -60.82 -4.91 -45.60
C ARG A 492 -59.64 -5.21 -46.53
#